data_AF-A0A955J114-F1
#
_entry.id   AF-A0A955J114-F1
#
_cell.length_a   1.000
_cell.length_b   1.000
_cell.length_c   1.000
_cell.angle_alpha   90.00
_cell.angle_beta   90.00
_cell.angle_gamma   90.00
#
_symmetry.space_group_name_H-M   'P 1'
#
loop_
_entity.id
_entity.type
_entity.pdbx_description
1 polymer ?
#
loop_
_entity_poly.entity_id
_entity_poly.type
_entity_poly.pdbx_seq_one_letter_code
_entity_poly.pdbx_strand_id
1 'polypeptide(L)' 'MNHRPTHTELPDALEAHRVKIDAKARELGLDYFDVVFEVLDFQTMNQIAAYGGFPVRYPHWRF' A
#
# COMPACT_ATOMS: atom_id res chain seq x y z
N MET A 1 12.17 -18.08 13.14
CA MET A 1 11.09 -17.17 12.68
C MET A 1 11.72 -16.23 11.68
N ASN A 2 11.46 -16.43 10.39
CA ASN A 2 12.15 -15.68 9.33
C ASN A 2 11.61 -14.26 9.29
N HIS A 3 12.46 -13.29 9.63
CA HIS A 3 12.19 -11.87 9.37
C HIS A 3 12.15 -11.71 7.85
N ARG A 4 10.94 -11.59 7.27
CA ARG A 4 10.81 -11.16 5.88
C ARG A 4 11.33 -9.71 5.84
N PRO A 5 12.31 -9.38 4.99
CA PRO A 5 12.64 -7.98 4.76
C PRO A 5 11.42 -7.33 4.13
N THR A 6 10.82 -6.35 4.81
CA THR A 6 9.78 -5.51 4.22
C THR A 6 10.44 -4.69 3.12
N HIS A 7 10.13 -4.99 1.86
CA HIS A 7 10.61 -4.21 0.72
C HIS A 7 9.69 -2.99 0.54
N THR A 8 9.87 -2.02 1.44
CA THR A 8 9.18 -0.72 1.44
C THR A 8 9.90 0.32 0.59
N GLU A 9 11.03 -0.04 0.00
CA GLU A 9 11.72 0.79 -0.98
C GLU A 9 10.92 0.78 -2.28
N LEU A 10 10.25 1.89 -2.56
CA LEU A 10 9.52 2.07 -3.80
C LEU A 10 10.49 2.42 -4.94
N PRO A 11 10.28 1.89 -6.16
CA PRO A 11 10.92 2.42 -7.35
C PRO A 11 10.73 3.95 -7.45
N ASP A 12 11.76 4.66 -7.92
CA ASP A 12 11.81 6.13 -7.92
C ASP A 12 10.54 6.81 -8.45
N ALA A 13 9.95 6.27 -9.52
CA ALA A 13 8.72 6.80 -10.10
C ALA A 13 7.54 6.71 -9.11
N LEU A 14 7.41 5.60 -8.40
CA LEU A 14 6.35 5.40 -7.41
C LEU A 14 6.58 6.24 -6.16
N GLU A 15 7.83 6.40 -5.72
CA GLU A 15 8.15 7.29 -4.60
C GLU A 15 7.84 8.75 -4.95
N ALA A 16 8.20 9.19 -6.16
CA ALA A 16 7.85 10.53 -6.64
C ALA A 16 6.33 10.76 -6.68
N HIS A 17 5.54 9.73 -7.00
CA HIS A 17 4.08 9.79 -6.90
C HIS A 17 3.59 9.82 -5.46
N ARG A 18 4.13 8.98 -4.58
CA ARG A 18 3.79 8.94 -3.15
C ARG A 18 3.93 10.32 -2.52
N VAL A 19 5.06 10.98 -2.74
CA VAL A 19 5.34 12.34 -2.23
C VAL A 19 4.32 13.35 -2.77
N LYS A 20 4.01 13.33 -4.07
CA LYS A 20 3.03 14.25 -4.68
C LYS A 20 1.61 14.04 -4.14
N ILE A 21 1.20 12.80 -3.93
CA ILE A 21 -0.12 12.45 -3.42
C ILE A 21 -0.25 12.86 -1.95
N ASP A 22 0.76 12.58 -1.11
CA ASP A 22 0.80 12.99 0.30
C ASP A 22 0.68 14.51 0.43
N ALA A 23 1.46 15.26 -0.34
CA ALA A 23 1.38 16.72 -0.36
C ALA A 23 -0.01 17.22 -0.74
N LYS A 24 -0.64 16.61 -1.76
CA LYS A 24 -1.98 17.01 -2.18
C LYS A 24 -3.06 16.67 -1.16
N ALA A 25 -2.97 15.51 -0.50
CA ALA A 25 -3.90 15.10 0.55
C ALA A 25 -3.87 16.09 1.72
N ARG A 26 -2.67 16.53 2.13
CA ARG A 26 -2.48 17.55 3.17
C ARG A 26 -3.02 18.91 2.77
N GLU A 27 -2.81 19.35 1.53
CA GLU A 27 -3.37 20.60 0.99
C GLU A 27 -4.91 20.62 1.06
N LEU A 28 -5.54 19.47 0.85
CA LEU A 28 -7.00 19.29 0.94
C LEU A 28 -7.52 19.16 2.39
N GLY A 29 -6.64 19.21 3.40
CA GLY A 29 -7.01 19.08 4.80
C GLY A 29 -7.43 17.66 5.21
N LEU A 30 -6.99 16.64 4.48
CA LEU A 30 -7.28 15.25 4.81
C LEU A 30 -6.40 14.79 5.98
N ASP A 31 -7.03 14.09 6.93
CA ASP A 31 -6.38 13.39 8.03
C ASP A 31 -6.46 11.88 7.78
N TYR A 32 -5.31 11.21 7.82
CA TYR A 32 -5.18 9.79 7.51
C TYR A 32 -4.05 9.18 8.33
N PHE A 33 -4.17 7.88 8.58
CA PHE A 33 -3.11 7.10 9.23
C PHE A 33 -1.89 6.97 8.33
N ASP A 34 -0.73 6.67 8.92
CA ASP A 34 0.49 6.40 8.17
C ASP A 34 0.26 5.28 7.14
N VAL A 35 0.55 5.60 5.88
CA VAL A 35 0.39 4.67 4.76
C VAL A 35 1.74 4.07 4.40
N VAL A 36 1.87 2.76 4.57
CA VAL A 36 3.05 1.98 4.18
C VAL A 36 2.76 1.26 2.87
N PHE A 37 3.68 1.36 1.91
CA PHE A 37 3.61 0.63 0.65
C PHE A 37 4.67 -0.46 0.63
N GLU A 38 4.27 -1.69 0.31
CA GLU A 38 5.17 -2.83 0.16
C GLU A 38 5.12 -3.34 -1.28
N VAL A 39 6.28 -3.45 -1.92
CA VAL A 39 6.40 -4.06 -3.24
C VAL A 39 6.59 -5.55 -3.07
N LEU A 40 5.68 -6.32 -3.65
CA LEU A 40 5.66 -7.78 -3.51
C LEU A 40 5.85 -8.45 -4.85
N ASP A 41 6.62 -9.55 -4.84
CA ASP A 41 6.69 -10.44 -6.00
C ASP A 41 5.37 -11.19 -6.22
N PHE A 42 5.23 -11.77 -7.41
CA PHE A 42 4.02 -12.48 -7.82
C PHE A 42 3.66 -13.65 -6.91
N GLN A 43 4.65 -14.43 -6.44
CA GLN A 43 4.37 -15.59 -5.59
C GLN A 43 3.89 -15.15 -4.22
N THR A 44 4.53 -14.15 -3.64
CA THR A 44 4.14 -13.56 -2.35
C THR A 44 2.74 -12.94 -2.42
N MET A 45 2.43 -12.22 -3.50
CA MET A 45 1.09 -11.68 -3.74
C MET A 45 0.02 -12.78 -3.76
N ASN A 46 0.29 -13.88 -4.48
CA ASN A 46 -0.63 -15.03 -4.54
C ASN A 46 -0.81 -15.70 -3.17
N GLN A 47 0.27 -15.82 -2.37
CA GLN A 47 0.18 -16.35 -1.01
C GLN A 47 -0.72 -15.47 -0.13
N ILE A 48 -0.57 -14.15 -0.17
CA ILE A 48 -1.42 -13.24 0.60
C ILE A 48 -2.87 -13.37 0.17
N ALA A 49 -3.14 -13.39 -1.13
CA ALA A 49 -4.50 -13.56 -1.64
C ALA A 49 -5.14 -14.89 -1.22
N ALA A 50 -4.37 -15.98 -1.21
CA ALA A 50 -4.84 -17.32 -0.87
C ALA A 50 -5.02 -17.54 0.65
N TYR A 51 -4.12 -16.98 1.47
CA TYR A 51 -4.09 -17.23 2.92
C TYR A 51 -4.69 -16.11 3.77
N GLY A 52 -4.47 -14.85 3.39
CA GLY A 52 -5.03 -13.68 4.09
C GLY A 52 -6.36 -13.20 3.51
N GLY A 53 -6.67 -13.61 2.27
CA GLY A 53 -7.75 -13.02 1.49
C GLY A 53 -7.41 -11.59 1.05
N PHE A 54 -8.08 -11.10 0.00
CA PHE A 54 -8.11 -9.65 -0.21
C PHE A 54 -8.97 -9.02 0.90
N PRO A 55 -8.63 -7.82 1.40
CA PRO A 55 -9.49 -7.12 2.33
C PRO A 55 -10.91 -7.11 1.76
N VAL A 56 -11.89 -7.58 2.56
CA VAL A 56 -13.30 -7.49 2.19
C VAL A 56 -13.56 -6.01 1.91
N ARG A 57 -13.86 -5.68 0.64
CA ARG A 57 -14.07 -4.28 0.24
C ARG A 57 -15.04 -3.66 1.23
N TYR A 58 -14.62 -2.59 1.89
CA TYR A 58 -15.53 -1.91 2.80
C TYR A 58 -16.77 -1.46 2.01
N PRO A 59 -17.98 -1.55 2.58
CA PRO A 59 -19.22 -1.26 1.85
C PRO A 59 -19.26 0.11 1.17
N HIS A 60 -18.46 1.07 1.65
CA HIS A 60 -18.33 2.42 1.13
C HIS A 60 -17.38 2.56 -0.08
N TRP A 61 -16.69 1.49 -0.51
CA TRP A 61 -15.93 1.42 -1.76
C TRP A 61 -16.72 0.68 -2.86
N ARG A 62 -17.90 1.22 -3.18
CA ARG A 62 -18.68 0.86 -4.39
C ARG A 62 -18.50 1.96 -5.44
N PHE A 63 -18.41 1.55 -6.70
CA PHE A 63 -18.43 2.41 -7.88
C PHE A 63 -19.79 3.08 -8.06
#